data_AF-A0A448I6U6-F1
#
_entry.id   AF-A0A448I6U6-F1
#
_cell.length_a   1.000
_cell.length_b   1.000
_cell.length_c   1.000
_cell.angle_alpha   90.00
_cell.angle_beta   90.00
_cell.angle_gamma   90.00
#
_symmetry.space_group_name_H-M   'P 1'
#
loop_
_entity.id
_entity.type
_entity.pdbx_description
1 polymer ?
#
loop_
_entity_poly.entity_id
_entity_poly.type
_entity_poly.pdbx_seq_one_letter_code
_entity_poly.pdbx_strand_id
1 'polypeptide(L)' 'MFVCLCTGATSHEVADAVARGACTSKQVAVACGAGTDCGRCRRTVRAIIEAESAKVNSVAAS' A
#
# COMPACT_ATOMS: atom_id res chain seq x y z
N MET A 1 -1.74 5.61 10.40
CA MET A 1 -2.78 4.80 11.10
C MET A 1 -2.65 3.33 10.70
N PHE A 2 -3.14 2.38 11.49
CA PHE A 2 -3.11 0.96 11.12
C PHE A 2 -4.07 0.67 9.98
N VAL A 3 -3.53 0.23 8.84
CA VAL A 3 -4.31 -0.22 7.69
C VAL A 3 -4.73 -1.67 7.87
N CYS A 4 -3.85 -2.54 8.37
CA CYS A 4 -4.14 -3.95 8.64
C CYS A 4 -4.01 -4.26 10.14
N LEU A 5 -5.11 -4.62 10.79
CA LEU A 5 -5.09 -5.00 12.21
C LEU A 5 -4.53 -6.40 12.45
N CYS A 6 -4.54 -7.28 11.44
CA CYS A 6 -4.01 -8.64 11.59
C CYS A 6 -2.48 -8.67 11.67
N THR A 7 -1.82 -7.83 10.87
CA THR A 7 -0.35 -7.81 10.78
C THR A 7 0.27 -6.58 11.43
N GLY A 8 -0.54 -5.60 11.84
CA GLY A 8 -0.04 -4.31 12.31
C GLY A 8 0.49 -3.40 11.18
N ALA A 9 0.22 -3.71 9.91
CA ALA A 9 0.67 -2.84 8.82
C ALA A 9 0.00 -1.46 8.89
N THR A 10 0.81 -0.42 8.78
CA THR A 10 0.42 0.98 8.85
C THR A 10 0.28 1.61 7.46
N SER A 11 -0.40 2.75 7.39
CA SER A 11 -0.51 3.56 6.18
C SER A 11 0.86 4.02 5.67
N HIS A 12 1.82 4.25 6.57
CA HIS A 12 3.18 4.63 6.21
C HIS A 12 3.89 3.47 5.50
N GLU A 13 3.87 2.26 6.06
CA GLU A 13 4.49 1.09 5.44
C GLU A 13 3.89 0.72 4.08
N VAL A 14 2.57 0.91 3.91
CA VAL A 14 1.91 0.70 2.61
C VAL A 14 2.36 1.77 1.60
N ALA A 15 2.39 3.05 1.98
CA ALA A 15 2.83 4.12 1.09
C ALA A 15 4.32 3.98 0.72
N ASP A 16 5.15 3.64 1.68
CA ASP A 16 6.59 3.39 1.51
C ASP A 16 6.86 2.18 0.60
N ALA A 17 6.05 1.12 0.69
CA ALA A 17 6.09 0.03 -0.29
C ALA A 17 5.80 0.52 -1.72
N VAL A 18 4.81 1.41 -1.90
CA VAL A 18 4.48 1.99 -3.22
C VAL A 18 5.59 2.91 -3.72
N ALA A 19 6.17 3.74 -2.84
CA ALA A 19 7.32 4.59 -3.16
C ALA A 19 8.54 3.78 -3.63
N ARG A 20 8.71 2.56 -3.13
CA ARG A 20 9.72 1.59 -3.59
C ARG A 20 9.31 0.79 -4.84
N GLY A 21 8.18 1.10 -5.46
CA GLY A 21 7.73 0.49 -6.71
C GLY A 21 6.70 -0.64 -6.58
N ALA A 22 6.06 -0.83 -5.42
CA ALA A 22 4.91 -1.73 -5.33
C ALA A 22 3.70 -1.12 -6.07
N CYS A 23 3.26 -1.76 -7.14
CA CYS A 23 2.10 -1.35 -7.94
C CYS A 23 0.87 -2.24 -7.72
N THR A 24 1.00 -3.30 -6.91
CA THR A 24 -0.07 -4.28 -6.70
C THR A 24 -0.24 -4.62 -5.22
N SER A 25 -1.45 -5.01 -4.82
CA SER A 25 -1.70 -5.47 -3.45
C SER A 25 -0.84 -6.68 -3.07
N LYS A 26 -0.45 -7.52 -4.04
CA LYS A 26 0.47 -8.65 -3.82
C LYS A 26 1.87 -8.17 -3.46
N GLN A 27 2.40 -7.16 -4.16
CA GLN A 27 3.71 -6.58 -3.83
C GLN A 27 3.68 -5.88 -2.47
N VAL A 28 2.61 -5.16 -2.15
CA VAL A 28 2.42 -4.59 -0.80
C VAL A 28 2.38 -5.69 0.27
N ALA A 29 1.67 -6.79 0.02
CA ALA A 29 1.62 -7.92 0.94
C ALA A 29 3.00 -8.56 1.18
N VAL A 30 3.86 -8.63 0.14
CA VAL A 30 5.25 -9.08 0.29
C VAL A 30 6.06 -8.10 1.15
N ALA A 31 5.82 -6.79 1.00
CA ALA A 31 6.59 -5.76 1.70
C ALA A 31 6.23 -5.62 3.19
N CYS A 32 4.95 -5.71 3.56
CA CYS A 32 4.50 -5.43 4.94
C CYS A 32 3.38 -6.35 5.46
N GLY A 33 3.05 -7.43 4.74
CA GLY A 33 2.04 -8.40 5.16
C GLY A 33 0.58 -7.93 5.07
N ALA A 34 0.32 -6.68 4.67
CA ALA A 34 -1.05 -6.17 4.62
C ALA A 34 -1.95 -7.02 3.70
N GLY A 35 -3.04 -7.56 4.25
CA GLY A 35 -4.08 -8.27 3.50
C GLY A 35 -3.86 -9.77 3.30
N THR A 36 -2.82 -10.36 3.93
CA THR A 36 -2.52 -11.80 3.86
C THR A 36 -3.44 -12.67 4.71
N ASP A 37 -4.08 -12.10 5.74
CA ASP A 37 -4.99 -12.80 6.65
C ASP A 37 -6.48 -12.50 6.31
N CYS A 38 -7.26 -11.88 7.21
CA CYS A 38 -8.71 -11.72 7.03
C CYS A 38 -9.17 -10.82 5.85
N GLY A 39 -8.24 -10.13 5.19
CA GLY A 39 -8.50 -9.35 3.97
C GLY A 39 -9.32 -8.06 4.13
N ARG A 40 -9.79 -7.69 5.33
CA ARG A 40 -10.61 -6.48 5.57
C ARG A 40 -9.93 -5.18 5.10
N CYS A 41 -8.61 -5.12 5.16
CA CYS A 41 -7.83 -3.95 4.76
C CYS A 41 -7.58 -3.84 3.24
N ARG A 42 -7.92 -4.86 2.43
CA ARG A 42 -7.53 -4.93 1.00
C ARG A 42 -8.04 -3.74 0.19
N ARG A 43 -9.27 -3.28 0.46
CA ARG A 43 -9.84 -2.08 -0.20
C ARG A 43 -9.04 -0.82 0.14
N THR A 44 -8.68 -0.64 1.41
CA THR A 44 -7.84 0.49 1.87
C THR A 44 -6.45 0.44 1.26
N VAL A 45 -5.82 -0.74 1.22
CA VAL A 45 -4.51 -0.92 0.57
C VAL A 45 -4.56 -0.51 -0.90
N ARG A 46 -5.60 -0.94 -1.64
CA ARG A 46 -5.77 -0.56 -3.04
C ARG A 46 -5.94 0.95 -3.24
N ALA A 47 -6.74 1.59 -2.38
CA ALA A 47 -6.92 3.04 -2.43
C ALA A 47 -5.60 3.80 -2.20
N ILE A 48 -4.74 3.31 -1.29
CA ILE A 48 -3.41 3.90 -1.08
C ILE A 48 -2.53 3.71 -2.32
N ILE A 49 -2.50 2.50 -2.92
CA ILE A 49 -1.74 2.26 -4.16
C ILE A 49 -2.16 3.23 -5.26
N GLU A 50 -3.46 3.39 -5.49
CA GLU A 50 -4.00 4.30 -6.51
C GLU A 50 -3.63 5.76 -6.21
N ALA A 51 -3.78 6.21 -4.97
CA ALA A 51 -3.46 7.57 -4.56
C ALA A 51 -1.96 7.88 -4.65
N GLU A 52 -1.08 6.97 -4.23
CA GLU A 52 0.37 7.16 -4.31
C GLU A 52 0.89 7.04 -5.75
N SER A 53 0.34 6.13 -6.56
CA SER A 53 0.72 6.01 -7.97
C SER A 53 0.40 7.28 -8.77
N ALA A 54 -0.72 7.95 -8.46
CA ALA A 54 -1.06 9.24 -9.05
C ALA A 54 -0.03 10.33 -8.70
N LYS A 55 0.52 10.32 -7.47
CA LYS A 55 1.55 11.29 -7.03
C LYS A 55 2.89 11.03 -7.73
N VAL A 56 3.33 9.77 -7.80
CA VAL A 56 4.57 9.39 -8.50
C VAL A 56 4.52 9.86 -9.96
N ASN A 57 3.37 9.72 -10.61
CA ASN A 57 3.19 10.17 -12.00
C ASN A 57 3.20 11.70 -12.15
N SER A 58 2.76 12.45 -11.13
CA SER A 58 2.85 13.92 -11.14
C SER A 58 4.27 14.44 -10.92
N VAL A 59 5.09 13.73 -10.14
CA VAL A 59 6.50 14.11 -9.89
C VAL A 59 7.37 13.81 -11.11
N ALA A 60 7.12 12.72 -11.83
CA ALA A 60 7.89 12.38 -13.04
C ALA A 60 7.58 13.28 -14.25
N ALA A 61 6.47 14.03 -14.21
CA ALA A 61 6.05 14.96 -15.26
C ALA A 61 6.48 16.41 -15.01
N SER A 62 7.18 16.67 -13.90
CA SER A 62 7.76 17.97 -13.52
C SER A 62 9.27 17.95 -13.67
#